data_AF-A0A182W4W1-F1
#
_entry.id   AF-A0A182W4W1-F1
#
_cell.length_a   1.000
_cell.length_b   1.000
_cell.length_c   1.000
_cell.angle_alpha   90.00
_cell.angle_beta   90.00
_cell.angle_gamma   90.00
#
_symmetry.space_group_name_H-M   'P 1'
#
loop_
_entity.id
_entity.type
_entity.pdbx_description
1 polymer ?
#
loop_
_entity_poly.entity_id
_entity_poly.type
_entity_poly.pdbx_seq_one_letter_code
_entity_poly.pdbx_strand_id
1 'polypeptide(L)'
;MVKDRLAELKSKSKYANHNADEPSQVEAPLSRSQEEIFRNLEKFSQLNAWIQTIRANIAEMRKQIGSSKFHYNDKAFRDRMEDKLKENNHLCQRINSSIKHVESELGDECVRTGVLFRIKNTQFLVIRDDYLSAYREHEELVLYYEHRIMSMMKLEAKAMNYNITDDEALEQLTGNQRSPFAGNLLEETERERQILRDIMTRHSQLEALEKSLMEVRDMFVRISTLVMEQGSLVQVIEYHAQQATLNTDHGAHQLQKAREYQIKTLKKRTCLLIWLSTALAVLLFLVIIF
;
A
#
# COMPACT_ATOMS: atom_id res chain seq x y z
N MET A 1 10.55 -25.52 -16.30
CA MET A 1 11.67 -24.59 -16.55
C MET A 1 11.59 -24.10 -17.99
N VAL A 2 11.39 -22.81 -18.20
CA VAL A 2 11.47 -22.20 -19.54
C VAL A 2 12.92 -22.28 -19.99
N LYS A 3 13.20 -22.90 -21.14
CA LYS A 3 14.55 -22.93 -21.72
C LYS A 3 14.94 -21.50 -22.09
N ASP A 4 16.08 -21.04 -21.56
CA ASP A 4 16.67 -19.77 -21.97
C ASP A 4 17.04 -19.86 -23.46
N ARG A 5 16.35 -19.05 -24.27
CA ARG A 5 16.54 -18.97 -25.73
C ARG A 5 17.20 -17.66 -26.15
N LEU A 6 17.72 -16.87 -25.20
CA LEU A 6 18.33 -15.58 -25.51
C LEU A 6 19.52 -15.74 -26.48
N ALA A 7 20.34 -16.78 -26.28
CA ALA A 7 21.47 -17.09 -27.16
C ALA A 7 21.01 -17.46 -28.59
N GLU A 8 19.95 -18.25 -28.71
CA GLU A 8 19.37 -18.64 -30.01
C GLU A 8 18.83 -17.42 -30.76
N LEU A 9 18.18 -16.50 -30.05
CA LEU A 9 17.64 -15.25 -30.61
C LEU A 9 18.74 -14.29 -31.05
N LYS A 10 19.82 -14.14 -30.27
CA LYS A 10 21.00 -13.35 -30.66
C LYS A 10 21.63 -13.91 -31.94
N SER A 11 21.77 -15.22 -32.05
CA SER A 11 22.37 -15.87 -33.23
C SER A 11 21.55 -15.70 -34.51
N LYS A 12 20.22 -15.54 -34.39
CA LYS A 12 19.30 -15.38 -35.53
C LYS A 12 19.00 -13.92 -35.89
N SER A 13 19.46 -12.97 -35.09
CA SER A 13 19.25 -11.54 -35.36
C SER A 13 20.14 -11.08 -36.53
N LYS A 14 19.50 -10.72 -37.65
CA LYS A 14 20.16 -10.12 -38.83
C LYS A 14 20.90 -8.81 -38.55
N TYR A 15 20.71 -8.21 -37.38
CA TYR A 15 21.27 -6.92 -36.99
C TYR A 15 22.37 -7.03 -35.91
N ALA A 16 22.73 -8.23 -35.46
CA ALA A 16 23.68 -8.43 -34.36
C ALA A 16 25.16 -8.13 -34.72
N ASN A 17 25.49 -8.00 -36.01
CA ASN A 17 26.87 -7.81 -36.48
C ASN A 17 27.21 -6.36 -36.90
N HIS A 18 26.40 -5.37 -36.51
CA HIS A 18 26.82 -3.97 -36.59
C HIS A 18 27.07 -3.45 -35.17
N ASN A 19 28.34 -3.27 -34.83
CA ASN A 19 28.87 -2.62 -33.62
C ASN A 19 28.89 -3.49 -32.36
N ALA A 20 29.71 -4.54 -32.36
CA ALA A 20 29.95 -5.38 -31.17
C ALA A 20 31.15 -4.96 -30.30
N ASP A 21 31.86 -3.86 -30.63
CA ASP A 21 33.15 -3.53 -29.97
C ASP A 21 33.15 -2.30 -29.05
N GLU A 22 32.00 -1.67 -28.77
CA GLU A 22 31.91 -0.74 -27.63
C GLU A 22 30.59 -0.96 -26.89
N PRO A 23 30.60 -1.14 -25.56
CA PRO A 23 29.40 -0.97 -24.75
C PRO A 23 29.10 0.53 -24.76
N SER A 24 28.51 1.02 -25.85
CA SER A 24 27.82 2.31 -25.82
C SER A 24 26.70 2.14 -24.80
N GLN A 25 26.95 2.58 -23.57
CA GLN A 25 25.90 2.90 -22.61
C GLN A 25 25.11 4.05 -23.23
N VAL A 26 24.23 3.71 -24.16
CA VAL A 26 23.17 4.60 -24.60
C VAL A 26 22.19 4.58 -23.44
N GLU A 27 22.46 5.40 -22.42
CA GLU A 27 21.43 5.87 -21.50
C GLU A 27 20.44 6.63 -22.35
N ALA A 28 19.49 5.90 -22.94
CA ALA A 28 18.33 6.51 -23.56
C ALA A 28 17.62 7.28 -22.43
N PRO A 29 17.43 8.60 -22.56
CA PRO A 29 16.71 9.36 -21.55
C PRO A 29 15.34 8.72 -21.35
N LEU A 30 14.94 8.56 -20.09
CA LEU A 30 13.65 7.98 -19.77
C LEU A 30 12.55 8.74 -20.53
N SER A 31 11.62 7.99 -21.11
CA SER A 31 10.38 8.59 -21.59
C SER A 31 9.68 9.29 -20.42
N ARG A 32 8.98 10.40 -20.70
CA ARG A 32 8.15 11.12 -19.72
C ARG A 32 7.21 10.19 -18.94
N SER A 33 6.70 9.15 -19.60
CA SER A 33 5.87 8.10 -18.98
C SER A 33 6.64 7.19 -18.01
N GLN A 34 7.90 6.87 -18.32
CA GLN A 34 8.75 6.06 -17.46
C GLN A 34 9.13 6.84 -16.20
N GLU A 35 9.50 8.11 -16.32
CA GLU A 35 9.78 8.95 -15.16
C GLU A 35 8.58 9.06 -14.22
N GLU A 36 7.37 9.16 -14.78
CA GLU A 36 6.14 9.22 -13.99
C GLU A 36 5.87 7.89 -13.24
N ILE A 37 6.19 6.75 -13.85
CA ILE A 37 6.14 5.45 -13.17
C ILE A 37 7.10 5.44 -11.98
N PHE A 38 8.35 5.86 -12.17
CA PHE A 38 9.34 5.85 -11.07
C PHE A 38 8.96 6.80 -9.94
N ARG A 39 8.49 8.01 -10.26
CA ARG A 39 7.96 8.94 -9.25
C ARG A 39 6.80 8.35 -8.47
N ASN A 40 5.87 7.65 -9.14
CA ASN A 40 4.77 6.98 -8.46
C ASN A 40 5.26 5.81 -7.59
N LEU A 41 6.19 4.98 -8.08
CA LEU A 41 6.78 3.88 -7.32
C LEU A 41 7.51 4.37 -6.07
N GLU A 42 8.20 5.50 -6.15
CA GLU A 42 8.85 6.11 -4.99
C GLU A 42 7.83 6.56 -3.92
N LYS A 43 6.73 7.22 -4.34
CA LYS A 43 5.62 7.55 -3.42
C LYS A 43 5.06 6.31 -2.72
N PHE A 44 4.82 5.22 -3.45
CA PHE A 44 4.30 3.97 -2.88
C PHE A 44 5.33 3.26 -1.99
N SER A 45 6.62 3.32 -2.33
CA SER A 45 7.70 2.80 -1.50
C SER A 45 7.76 3.53 -0.16
N GLN A 46 7.61 4.86 -0.17
CA GLN A 46 7.56 5.66 1.06
C GLN A 46 6.35 5.33 1.92
N LEU A 47 5.16 5.17 1.31
CA LEU A 47 3.95 4.72 2.02
C LEU A 47 4.17 3.37 2.70
N ASN A 48 4.73 2.40 1.98
CA ASN A 48 5.06 1.09 2.53
C ASN A 48 6.04 1.22 3.71
N ALA A 49 7.09 2.04 3.58
CA ALA A 49 8.04 2.26 4.67
C ALA A 49 7.36 2.76 5.95
N TRP A 50 6.41 3.70 5.84
CA TRP A 50 5.63 4.18 7.00
C TRP A 50 4.75 3.08 7.61
N ILE A 51 4.10 2.26 6.79
CA ILE A 51 3.30 1.12 7.24
C ILE A 51 4.18 0.11 7.99
N GLN A 52 5.37 -0.21 7.47
CA GLN A 52 6.31 -1.11 8.13
C GLN A 52 6.80 -0.54 9.46
N THR A 53 7.02 0.77 9.57
CA THR A 53 7.35 1.42 10.85
C THR A 53 6.22 1.26 11.87
N ILE A 54 4.95 1.44 11.47
CA ILE A 54 3.79 1.21 12.35
C ILE A 54 3.79 -0.24 12.86
N ARG A 55 3.99 -1.23 11.97
CA ARG A 55 4.05 -2.65 12.35
C ARG A 55 5.22 -2.97 13.28
N ALA A 56 6.40 -2.39 13.02
CA ALA A 56 7.56 -2.56 13.89
C ALA A 56 7.28 -1.99 15.29
N ASN A 57 6.67 -0.80 15.37
CA ASN A 57 6.24 -0.20 16.62
C ASN A 57 5.21 -1.07 17.35
N ILE A 58 4.22 -1.62 16.62
CA ILE A 58 3.21 -2.55 17.17
C ILE A 58 3.88 -3.80 17.76
N ALA A 59 4.81 -4.41 17.03
CA ALA A 59 5.49 -5.62 17.48
C ALA A 59 6.31 -5.37 18.76
N GLU A 60 7.03 -4.25 18.82
CA GLU A 60 7.83 -3.88 19.99
C GLU A 60 6.93 -3.59 21.21
N MET A 61 5.86 -2.81 21.03
CA MET A 61 4.90 -2.52 22.09
C MET A 61 4.24 -3.80 22.62
N ARG A 62 3.79 -4.69 21.72
CA ARG A 62 3.18 -5.98 22.08
C ARG A 62 4.14 -6.85 22.89
N LYS A 63 5.42 -6.88 22.51
CA LYS A 63 6.47 -7.60 23.24
C LYS A 63 6.69 -7.04 24.65
N GLN A 64 6.72 -5.72 24.79
CA GLN A 64 6.90 -5.09 26.11
C GLN A 64 5.69 -5.30 27.02
N ILE A 65 4.46 -5.20 26.50
CA ILE A 65 3.22 -5.45 27.27
C ILE A 65 3.10 -6.93 27.68
N GLY A 66 3.50 -7.85 26.79
CA GLY A 66 3.50 -9.29 27.06
C GLY A 66 4.61 -9.75 28.03
N SER A 67 5.58 -8.90 28.35
CA SER A 67 6.67 -9.23 29.25
C SER A 67 6.18 -9.43 30.69
N SER A 68 6.75 -10.40 31.41
CA SER A 68 6.49 -10.58 32.84
C SER A 68 6.94 -9.38 33.70
N LYS A 69 7.81 -8.52 33.17
CA LYS A 69 8.26 -7.28 33.84
C LYS A 69 7.32 -6.10 33.63
N PHE A 70 6.26 -6.28 32.84
CA PHE A 70 5.31 -5.22 32.56
C PHE A 70 4.62 -4.77 33.85
N HIS A 71 4.66 -3.46 34.10
CA HIS A 71 3.92 -2.82 35.18
C HIS A 71 3.37 -1.49 34.69
N TYR A 72 2.06 -1.29 34.82
CA TYR A 72 1.39 -0.10 34.30
C TYR A 72 1.87 1.21 34.97
N ASN A 73 2.38 1.14 36.21
CA ASN A 73 3.00 2.28 36.90
C ASN A 73 4.50 2.51 36.60
N ASP A 74 5.16 1.74 35.72
CA ASP A 74 6.52 2.07 35.27
C ASP A 74 6.51 3.31 34.36
N LYS A 75 7.10 4.41 34.84
CA LYS A 75 7.19 5.68 34.10
C LYS A 75 7.98 5.54 32.80
N ALA A 76 9.11 4.85 32.83
CA ALA A 76 9.97 4.75 31.65
C ALA A 76 9.28 3.94 30.55
N PHE A 77 8.56 2.89 30.90
CA PHE A 77 7.73 2.13 29.95
C PHE A 77 6.60 2.99 29.37
N ARG A 78 5.86 3.71 30.22
CA ARG A 78 4.76 4.55 29.76
C ARG A 78 5.21 5.63 28.79
N ASP A 79 6.28 6.35 29.12
CA ASP A 79 6.79 7.42 28.27
C ASP A 79 7.15 6.86 26.87
N ARG A 80 7.80 5.68 26.81
CA ARG A 80 8.09 4.99 25.54
C ARG A 80 6.83 4.55 24.78
N MET A 81 5.82 4.04 25.48
CA MET A 81 4.56 3.60 24.87
C MET A 81 3.82 4.80 24.29
N GLU A 82 3.75 5.91 25.02
CA GLU A 82 3.12 7.15 24.59
C GLU A 82 3.82 7.75 23.36
N ASP A 83 5.16 7.77 23.36
CA ASP A 83 5.94 8.23 22.21
C ASP A 83 5.67 7.40 20.95
N LYS A 84 5.58 6.07 21.10
CA LYS A 84 5.28 5.15 19.99
C LYS A 84 3.85 5.30 19.47
N LEU A 85 2.90 5.55 20.36
CA LEU A 85 1.51 5.82 19.99
C LEU A 85 1.39 7.16 19.24
N LYS A 86 2.06 8.22 19.72
CA LYS A 86 2.14 9.51 19.01
C LYS A 86 2.77 9.37 17.64
N GLU A 87 3.90 8.65 17.54
CA GLU A 87 4.55 8.36 16.26
C GLU A 87 3.60 7.64 15.30
N ASN A 88 2.92 6.58 15.77
CA ASN A 88 1.96 5.84 14.95
C ASN A 88 0.81 6.74 14.46
N ASN A 89 0.24 7.58 15.33
CA ASN A 89 -0.83 8.50 14.95
C ASN A 89 -0.38 9.51 13.89
N HIS A 90 0.83 10.08 14.04
CA HIS A 90 1.40 10.95 13.01
C HIS A 90 1.63 10.21 11.68
N LEU A 91 2.10 8.96 11.72
CA LEU A 91 2.26 8.15 10.51
C LEU A 91 0.90 7.85 9.85
N CYS A 92 -0.13 7.51 10.61
CA CYS A 92 -1.49 7.32 10.11
C CYS A 92 -2.03 8.59 9.43
N GLN A 93 -1.86 9.76 10.03
CA GLN A 93 -2.24 11.05 9.44
C GLN A 93 -1.51 11.30 8.10
N ARG A 94 -0.21 11.03 8.04
CA ARG A 94 0.60 11.17 6.82
C ARG A 94 0.16 10.21 5.73
N ILE A 95 0.01 8.92 6.07
CA ILE A 95 -0.45 7.88 5.14
C ILE A 95 -1.82 8.26 4.58
N ASN A 96 -2.77 8.66 5.45
CA ASN A 96 -4.10 9.08 5.03
C ASN A 96 -4.04 10.26 4.04
N SER A 97 -3.22 11.27 4.31
CA SER A 97 -3.06 12.43 3.44
C SER A 97 -2.48 12.05 2.07
N SER A 98 -1.47 11.16 2.06
CA SER A 98 -0.89 10.63 0.82
C SER A 98 -1.86 9.75 0.04
N ILE A 99 -2.63 8.88 0.71
CA ILE A 99 -3.66 8.04 0.07
C ILE A 99 -4.72 8.92 -0.60
N LYS A 100 -5.22 9.96 0.08
CA LYS A 100 -6.18 10.93 -0.50
C LYS A 100 -5.63 11.65 -1.73
N HIS A 101 -4.34 11.99 -1.70
CA HIS A 101 -3.70 12.63 -2.84
C HIS A 101 -3.61 11.67 -4.04
N VAL A 102 -3.16 10.43 -3.82
CA VAL A 102 -3.10 9.41 -4.88
C VAL A 102 -4.49 9.08 -5.43
N GLU A 103 -5.50 9.02 -4.56
CA GLU A 103 -6.91 8.86 -4.91
C GLU A 103 -7.39 9.99 -5.84
N SER A 104 -7.12 11.25 -5.47
CA SER A 104 -7.46 12.40 -6.33
C SER A 104 -6.75 12.36 -7.67
N GLU A 105 -5.50 11.90 -7.73
CA GLU A 105 -4.77 11.74 -8.99
C GLU A 105 -5.29 10.54 -9.84
N LEU A 106 -6.11 9.65 -9.27
CA LEU A 106 -6.75 8.52 -9.96
C LEU A 106 -8.17 8.87 -10.48
N GLY A 107 -8.84 9.88 -9.90
CA GLY A 107 -10.22 10.25 -10.21
C GLY A 107 -10.43 11.01 -11.55
N ASP A 108 -9.38 11.31 -12.29
CA ASP A 108 -9.47 12.05 -13.56
C ASP A 108 -9.88 11.10 -14.71
N GLU A 109 -11.10 11.25 -15.23
CA GLU A 109 -11.79 10.28 -16.13
C GLU A 109 -11.03 9.98 -17.45
N CYS A 110 -10.13 10.86 -17.87
CA CYS A 110 -9.48 10.80 -19.19
C CYS A 110 -8.41 9.68 -19.31
N VAL A 111 -7.93 9.08 -18.21
CA VAL A 111 -6.71 8.24 -18.19
C VAL A 111 -6.98 6.74 -17.91
N ARG A 112 -8.25 6.32 -17.76
CA ARG A 112 -8.66 5.00 -17.21
C ARG A 112 -8.15 3.74 -17.94
N THR A 113 -7.56 3.88 -19.13
CA THR A 113 -7.14 2.73 -19.98
C THR A 113 -5.62 2.61 -20.16
N GLY A 114 -4.84 3.58 -19.67
CA GLY A 114 -3.37 3.59 -19.84
C GLY A 114 -2.64 2.55 -18.97
N VAL A 115 -1.51 2.02 -19.44
CA VAL A 115 -0.62 1.13 -18.65
C VAL A 115 -0.19 1.80 -17.35
N LEU A 116 0.11 3.11 -17.40
CA LEU A 116 0.46 3.92 -16.24
C LEU A 116 -0.67 3.94 -15.19
N PHE A 117 -1.92 4.16 -15.62
CA PHE A 117 -3.08 4.13 -14.74
C PHE A 117 -3.24 2.76 -14.09
N ARG A 118 -3.11 1.68 -14.86
CA ARG A 118 -3.23 0.31 -14.33
C ARG A 118 -2.17 0.00 -13.27
N ILE A 119 -0.92 0.39 -13.51
CA ILE A 119 0.17 0.23 -12.54
C ILE A 119 -0.15 1.01 -11.27
N LYS A 120 -0.48 2.30 -11.41
CA LYS A 120 -0.78 3.19 -10.29
C LYS A 120 -1.98 2.71 -9.47
N ASN A 121 -3.07 2.31 -10.13
CA ASN A 121 -4.27 1.78 -9.50
C ASN A 121 -3.99 0.48 -8.75
N THR A 122 -3.24 -0.44 -9.36
CA THR A 122 -2.86 -1.70 -8.68
C THR A 122 -2.03 -1.44 -7.43
N GLN A 123 -1.03 -0.56 -7.51
CA GLN A 123 -0.19 -0.18 -6.36
C GLN A 123 -1.01 0.50 -5.26
N PHE A 124 -1.92 1.40 -5.63
CA PHE A 124 -2.83 2.06 -4.70
C PHE A 124 -3.69 1.05 -3.93
N LEU A 125 -4.31 0.09 -4.63
CA LEU A 125 -5.15 -0.94 -4.00
C LEU A 125 -4.35 -1.80 -3.01
N VAL A 126 -3.13 -2.22 -3.39
CA VAL A 126 -2.25 -3.01 -2.50
C VAL A 126 -1.88 -2.22 -1.24
N ILE A 127 -1.42 -0.98 -1.39
CA ILE A 127 -1.02 -0.15 -0.24
C ILE A 127 -2.20 0.20 0.65
N ARG A 128 -3.36 0.46 0.07
CA ARG A 128 -4.61 0.71 0.81
C ARG A 128 -4.98 -0.50 1.66
N ASP A 129 -5.01 -1.69 1.07
CA ASP A 129 -5.39 -2.91 1.79
C ASP A 129 -4.36 -3.25 2.88
N ASP A 130 -3.06 -3.05 2.60
CA ASP A 130 -1.98 -3.25 3.58
C ASP A 130 -2.08 -2.26 4.76
N TYR A 131 -2.38 -0.99 4.48
CA TYR A 131 -2.60 0.02 5.51
C TYR A 131 -3.82 -0.30 6.39
N LEU A 132 -4.93 -0.73 5.78
CA LEU A 132 -6.12 -1.13 6.53
C LEU A 132 -5.84 -2.33 7.45
N SER A 133 -5.01 -3.28 7.00
CA SER A 133 -4.54 -4.39 7.85
C SER A 133 -3.69 -3.88 9.01
N ALA A 134 -2.68 -3.06 8.74
CA ALA A 134 -1.79 -2.51 9.77
C ALA A 134 -2.56 -1.66 10.80
N TYR A 135 -3.58 -0.92 10.37
CA TYR A 135 -4.43 -0.15 11.29
C TYR A 135 -5.27 -1.07 12.20
N ARG A 136 -5.85 -2.16 11.68
CA ARG A 136 -6.56 -3.13 12.52
C ARG A 136 -5.64 -3.77 13.56
N GLU A 137 -4.41 -4.11 13.17
CA GLU A 137 -3.39 -4.61 14.10
C GLU A 137 -3.05 -3.55 15.18
N HIS A 138 -3.06 -2.26 14.81
CA HIS A 138 -2.85 -1.16 15.74
C HIS A 138 -4.01 -1.02 16.73
N GLU A 139 -5.25 -1.04 16.25
CA GLU A 139 -6.47 -0.97 17.06
C GLU A 139 -6.53 -2.14 18.05
N GLU A 140 -6.26 -3.36 17.58
CA GLU A 140 -6.20 -4.56 18.42
C GLU A 140 -5.14 -4.44 19.51
N LEU A 141 -3.96 -3.89 19.18
CA LEU A 141 -2.91 -3.64 20.18
C LEU A 141 -3.36 -2.65 21.25
N VAL A 142 -4.03 -1.56 20.87
CA VAL A 142 -4.50 -0.55 21.82
C VAL A 142 -5.54 -1.14 22.77
N LEU A 143 -6.51 -1.90 22.24
CA LEU A 143 -7.50 -2.61 23.06
C LEU A 143 -6.84 -3.64 23.99
N TYR A 144 -5.85 -4.38 23.48
CA TYR A 144 -5.09 -5.33 24.28
C TYR A 144 -4.34 -4.63 25.43
N TYR A 145 -3.73 -3.48 25.15
CA TYR A 145 -3.02 -2.67 26.14
C TYR A 145 -3.95 -2.15 27.23
N GLU A 146 -5.10 -1.58 26.84
CA GLU A 146 -6.14 -1.09 27.76
C GLU A 146 -6.65 -2.21 28.67
N HIS A 147 -7.05 -3.34 28.08
CA HIS A 147 -7.52 -4.50 28.83
C HIS A 147 -6.45 -5.02 29.82
N ARG A 148 -5.18 -5.02 29.40
CA ARG A 148 -4.07 -5.43 30.27
C ARG A 148 -3.90 -4.50 31.47
N ILE A 149 -3.98 -3.19 31.28
CA ILE A 149 -3.92 -2.20 32.36
C ILE A 149 -5.11 -2.37 33.30
N MET A 150 -6.33 -2.43 32.77
CA MET A 150 -7.54 -2.61 33.57
C MET A 150 -7.49 -3.89 34.41
N SER A 151 -7.04 -5.01 33.82
CA SER A 151 -6.90 -6.28 34.54
C SER A 151 -5.93 -6.18 35.72
N MET A 152 -4.79 -5.50 35.53
CA MET A 152 -3.82 -5.29 36.61
C MET A 152 -4.35 -4.37 37.71
N MET A 153 -5.01 -3.27 37.34
CA MET A 153 -5.64 -2.37 38.30
C MET A 153 -6.71 -3.07 39.15
N LYS A 154 -7.55 -3.89 38.52
CA LYS A 154 -8.58 -4.67 39.22
C LYS A 154 -7.96 -5.62 40.22
N LEU A 155 -6.85 -6.27 39.86
CA LEU A 155 -6.14 -7.18 40.76
C LEU A 155 -5.55 -6.43 41.96
N GLU A 156 -4.98 -5.26 41.74
CA GLU A 156 -4.43 -4.41 42.81
C GLU A 156 -5.54 -3.86 43.71
N ALA A 157 -6.68 -3.43 43.15
CA ALA A 157 -7.85 -3.02 43.92
C ALA A 157 -8.41 -4.16 44.79
N LYS A 158 -8.58 -5.37 44.24
CA LYS A 158 -9.04 -6.55 44.99
C LYS A 158 -8.08 -6.93 46.12
N ALA A 159 -6.77 -6.79 45.91
CA ALA A 159 -5.76 -7.06 46.94
C ALA A 159 -5.84 -6.08 48.13
N MET A 160 -6.39 -4.88 47.92
CA MET A 160 -6.62 -3.88 48.97
C MET A 160 -7.94 -4.09 49.75
N ASN A 161 -8.59 -5.25 49.66
CA ASN A 161 -9.90 -5.54 50.29
C ASN A 161 -11.03 -4.58 49.90
N TYR A 162 -10.86 -3.84 48.81
CA TYR A 162 -11.98 -3.19 48.15
C TYR A 162 -12.86 -4.29 47.55
N ASN A 163 -13.96 -4.63 48.22
CA ASN A 163 -15.03 -5.51 47.72
C ASN A 163 -15.77 -4.81 46.57
N ILE A 164 -15.05 -4.58 45.48
CA ILE A 164 -15.63 -3.97 44.30
C ILE A 164 -16.02 -5.11 43.37
N THR A 165 -17.32 -5.27 43.18
CA THR A 165 -17.91 -6.19 42.22
C THR A 165 -17.46 -5.77 40.81
N ASP A 166 -17.26 -6.73 39.88
CA ASP A 166 -16.65 -6.43 38.56
C ASP A 166 -17.41 -5.34 37.76
N ASP A 167 -18.71 -5.17 37.99
CA ASP A 167 -19.55 -4.10 37.42
C ASP A 167 -19.37 -2.75 38.13
N GLU A 168 -19.26 -2.72 39.45
CA GLU A 168 -19.12 -1.49 40.24
C GLU A 168 -17.73 -0.85 40.07
N ALA A 169 -16.69 -1.66 39.84
CA ALA A 169 -15.34 -1.19 39.48
C ALA A 169 -15.37 -0.53 38.11
N LEU A 170 -16.08 -1.15 37.16
CA LEU A 170 -16.18 -0.64 35.80
C LEU A 170 -16.99 0.65 35.79
N GLU A 171 -18.10 0.73 36.54
CA GLU A 171 -18.99 1.89 36.61
C GLU A 171 -18.37 3.06 37.38
N GLN A 172 -17.58 2.80 38.43
CA GLN A 172 -16.83 3.85 39.14
C GLN A 172 -15.56 4.30 38.39
N LEU A 173 -15.00 3.46 37.52
CA LEU A 173 -13.88 3.84 36.65
C LEU A 173 -14.38 4.56 35.39
N THR A 174 -15.46 4.11 34.75
CA THR A 174 -15.99 4.71 33.51
C THR A 174 -17.01 5.82 33.75
N GLY A 175 -17.65 5.86 34.92
CA GLY A 175 -18.55 6.92 35.32
C GLY A 175 -17.78 8.19 35.66
N ASN A 176 -18.17 9.31 35.06
CA ASN A 176 -17.63 10.66 35.25
C ASN A 176 -17.74 11.20 36.71
N GLN A 177 -18.05 10.36 37.70
CA GLN A 177 -18.05 10.69 39.11
C GLN A 177 -16.67 10.43 39.70
N ARG A 178 -15.82 11.47 39.71
CA ARG A 178 -14.50 11.49 40.37
C ARG A 178 -14.52 11.23 41.90
N SER A 179 -15.66 10.89 42.51
CA SER A 179 -15.92 11.16 43.93
C SER A 179 -16.47 10.03 44.82
N PRO A 180 -16.95 8.84 44.38
CA PRO A 180 -17.44 7.85 45.35
C PRO A 180 -16.31 7.12 46.09
N PHE A 181 -15.12 7.00 45.50
CA PHE A 181 -13.93 6.41 46.14
C PHE A 181 -13.42 7.19 47.37
N ALA A 182 -13.77 8.47 47.51
CA ALA A 182 -13.35 9.29 48.64
C ALA A 182 -14.24 9.12 49.89
N GLY A 183 -15.44 8.54 49.74
CA GLY A 183 -16.47 8.53 50.80
C GLY A 183 -16.19 7.56 51.95
N ASN A 184 -15.54 6.43 51.68
CA ASN A 184 -15.17 5.43 52.70
C ASN A 184 -13.75 5.63 53.27
N LEU A 185 -13.05 6.71 52.88
CA LEU A 185 -11.59 6.91 53.02
C LEU A 185 -11.13 7.45 54.39
N LEU A 186 -12.03 7.58 55.37
CA LEU A 186 -11.69 8.18 56.65
C LEU A 186 -10.88 7.24 57.59
N GLU A 187 -10.71 5.96 57.24
CA GLU A 187 -10.04 4.97 58.10
C GLU A 187 -8.79 4.29 57.49
N GLU A 188 -8.34 4.68 56.29
CA GLU A 188 -7.29 3.98 55.51
C GLU A 188 -5.87 4.60 55.55
N THR A 189 -4.86 3.75 55.35
CA THR A 189 -3.41 4.00 55.48
C THR A 189 -2.89 4.86 54.31
N GLU A 190 -1.81 5.65 54.48
CA GLU A 190 -1.21 6.49 53.42
C GLU A 190 -0.90 5.74 52.10
N ARG A 191 -0.65 4.42 52.16
CA ARG A 191 -0.41 3.56 50.99
C ARG A 191 -1.64 3.37 50.11
N GLU A 192 -2.81 3.15 50.68
CA GLU A 192 -4.06 2.92 49.92
C GLU A 192 -4.44 4.18 49.13
N ARG A 193 -4.25 5.35 49.74
CA ARG A 193 -4.41 6.65 49.07
C ARG A 193 -3.45 6.84 47.89
N GLN A 194 -2.23 6.31 47.97
CA GLN A 194 -1.26 6.42 46.89
C GLN A 194 -1.64 5.53 45.69
N ILE A 195 -2.05 4.29 45.95
CA ILE A 195 -2.48 3.35 44.91
C ILE A 195 -3.74 3.89 44.19
N LEU A 196 -4.70 4.44 44.94
CA LEU A 196 -5.90 5.04 44.35
C LEU A 196 -5.57 6.22 43.42
N ARG A 197 -4.63 7.10 43.81
CA ARG A 197 -4.16 8.20 42.95
C ARG A 197 -3.51 7.68 41.67
N ASP A 198 -2.76 6.59 41.76
CA ASP A 198 -2.14 5.96 40.61
C ASP A 198 -3.19 5.38 39.67
N ILE A 199 -4.21 4.68 40.19
CA ILE A 199 -5.35 4.17 39.41
C ILE A 199 -6.08 5.31 38.68
N MET A 200 -6.44 6.40 39.38
CA MET A 200 -7.12 7.55 38.79
C MET A 200 -6.30 8.23 37.69
N THR A 201 -5.01 8.44 37.94
CA THR A 201 -4.09 9.06 36.96
C THR A 201 -4.01 8.21 35.69
N ARG A 202 -3.96 6.89 35.86
CA ARG A 202 -3.87 5.96 34.73
C ARG A 202 -5.19 5.87 33.95
N HIS A 203 -6.33 5.92 34.62
CA HIS A 203 -7.62 5.96 33.94
C HIS A 203 -7.72 7.19 33.02
N SER A 204 -7.35 8.38 33.50
CA SER A 204 -7.31 9.59 32.67
C SER A 204 -6.37 9.47 31.46
N GLN A 205 -5.27 8.74 31.59
CA GLN A 205 -4.35 8.48 30.47
C GLN A 205 -4.92 7.50 29.45
N LEU A 206 -5.68 6.49 29.89
CA LEU A 206 -6.40 5.59 28.99
C LEU A 206 -7.47 6.35 28.18
N GLU A 207 -8.21 7.26 28.83
CA GLU A 207 -9.20 8.11 28.16
C GLU A 207 -8.56 9.01 27.09
N ALA A 208 -7.39 9.59 27.37
CA ALA A 208 -6.64 10.37 26.40
C ALA A 208 -6.17 9.52 25.20
N LEU A 209 -5.77 8.27 25.46
CA LEU A 209 -5.40 7.32 24.42
C LEU A 209 -6.59 6.95 23.53
N GLU A 210 -7.75 6.68 24.13
CA GLU A 210 -8.98 6.36 23.40
C GLU A 210 -9.40 7.51 22.48
N LYS A 211 -9.34 8.75 22.98
CA LYS A 211 -9.62 9.95 22.17
C LYS A 211 -8.67 10.06 20.97
N SER A 212 -7.39 9.75 21.17
CA SER A 212 -6.40 9.75 20.10
C SER A 212 -6.66 8.64 19.06
N LEU A 213 -7.21 7.50 19.48
CA LEU A 213 -7.60 6.42 18.58
C LEU A 213 -8.85 6.79 17.77
N MET A 214 -9.82 7.48 18.37
CA MET A 214 -11.01 7.98 17.66
C MET A 214 -10.65 8.90 16.50
N GLU A 215 -9.67 9.80 16.68
CA GLU A 215 -9.23 10.70 15.60
C GLU A 215 -8.73 9.93 14.37
N VAL A 216 -7.99 8.83 14.58
CA VAL A 216 -7.50 8.00 13.48
C VAL A 216 -8.61 7.08 12.93
N ARG A 217 -9.57 6.68 13.76
CA ARG A 217 -10.72 5.85 13.35
C ARG A 217 -11.52 6.51 12.25
N ASP A 218 -11.77 7.81 12.35
CA ASP A 218 -12.49 8.55 11.30
C ASP A 218 -11.76 8.50 9.95
N MET A 219 -10.42 8.55 9.98
CA MET A 219 -9.58 8.40 8.79
C MET A 219 -9.69 6.99 8.20
N PHE A 220 -9.68 5.97 9.07
CA PHE A 220 -9.82 4.57 8.69
C PHE A 220 -11.18 4.28 8.05
N VAL A 221 -12.28 4.76 8.64
CA VAL A 221 -13.63 4.55 8.13
C VAL A 221 -13.74 5.06 6.69
N ARG A 222 -13.22 6.26 6.41
CA ARG A 222 -13.17 6.80 5.04
C ARG A 222 -12.38 5.90 4.09
N ILE A 223 -11.21 5.41 4.48
CA ILE A 223 -10.40 4.56 3.60
C ILE A 223 -11.10 3.21 3.37
N SER A 224 -11.80 2.69 4.39
CA SER A 224 -12.58 1.47 4.28
C SER A 224 -13.78 1.62 3.34
N THR A 225 -14.44 2.78 3.30
CA THR A 225 -15.53 3.01 2.34
C THR A 225 -15.05 3.01 0.89
N LEU A 226 -13.82 3.50 0.62
CA LEU A 226 -13.22 3.43 -0.72
C LEU A 226 -13.03 2.00 -1.22
N VAL A 227 -12.87 1.02 -0.33
CA VAL A 227 -12.78 -0.41 -0.70
C VAL A 227 -14.11 -0.92 -1.26
N MET A 228 -15.24 -0.52 -0.65
CA MET A 228 -16.57 -0.97 -1.09
C MET A 228 -16.92 -0.48 -2.50
N GLU A 229 -16.50 0.73 -2.86
CA GLU A 229 -16.81 1.32 -4.17
C GLU A 229 -15.95 0.76 -5.31
N GLN A 230 -14.73 0.28 -5.03
CA GLN A 230 -13.73 -0.07 -6.06
C GLN A 230 -13.56 -1.59 -6.31
N GLY A 231 -14.18 -2.46 -5.50
CA GLY A 231 -14.09 -3.92 -5.65
C GLY A 231 -12.79 -4.53 -5.09
N SER A 232 -12.65 -5.87 -5.19
CA SER A 232 -11.50 -6.59 -4.62
C SER A 232 -10.26 -6.57 -5.54
N LEU A 233 -9.06 -6.48 -4.96
CA LEU A 233 -7.77 -6.48 -5.70
C LEU A 233 -7.64 -7.67 -6.67
N VAL A 234 -8.16 -8.84 -6.29
CA VAL A 234 -8.11 -10.07 -7.11
C VAL A 234 -8.86 -9.88 -8.43
N GLN A 235 -10.05 -9.26 -8.40
CA GLN A 235 -10.83 -8.98 -9.60
C GLN A 235 -10.10 -8.00 -10.54
N VAL A 236 -9.34 -7.07 -9.98
CA VAL A 236 -8.55 -6.11 -10.75
C VAL A 236 -7.38 -6.80 -11.45
N ILE A 237 -6.68 -7.72 -10.78
CA ILE A 237 -5.58 -8.50 -11.39
C ILE A 237 -6.12 -9.39 -12.51
N GLU A 238 -7.22 -10.11 -12.27
CA GLU A 238 -7.85 -10.98 -13.26
C GLU A 238 -8.29 -10.18 -14.49
N TYR A 239 -8.99 -9.06 -14.27
CA TYR A 239 -9.39 -8.15 -15.34
C TYR A 239 -8.20 -7.63 -16.15
N HIS A 240 -7.14 -7.19 -15.48
CA HIS A 240 -5.94 -6.67 -16.11
C HIS A 240 -5.15 -7.74 -16.88
N ALA A 241 -5.08 -8.97 -16.38
CA ALA A 241 -4.49 -10.10 -17.08
C ALA A 241 -5.28 -10.45 -18.35
N GLN A 242 -6.62 -10.49 -18.25
CA GLN A 242 -7.49 -10.74 -19.39
C GLN A 242 -7.34 -9.66 -20.47
N GLN A 243 -7.30 -8.38 -20.09
CA GLN A 243 -7.08 -7.26 -21.02
C GLN A 243 -5.70 -7.32 -21.70
N ALA A 244 -4.66 -7.74 -20.99
CA ALA A 244 -3.33 -7.92 -21.60
C ALA A 244 -3.34 -9.01 -22.68
N THR A 245 -3.99 -10.15 -22.41
CA THR A 245 -4.16 -11.23 -23.38
C THR A 245 -4.92 -10.77 -24.63
N LEU A 246 -6.03 -10.04 -24.46
CA LEU A 246 -6.81 -9.48 -25.57
C LEU A 246 -5.98 -8.50 -26.43
N ASN A 247 -5.18 -7.63 -25.79
CA ASN A 247 -4.31 -6.70 -26.51
C ASN A 247 -3.21 -7.41 -27.30
N THR A 248 -2.63 -8.49 -26.77
CA THR A 248 -1.64 -9.30 -27.50
C THR A 248 -2.25 -10.02 -28.69
N ASP A 249 -3.48 -10.51 -28.56
CA ASP A 249 -4.22 -11.16 -29.65
C ASP A 249 -4.56 -10.17 -30.78
N HIS A 250 -5.06 -8.99 -30.41
CA HIS A 250 -5.26 -7.90 -31.37
C HIS A 250 -3.95 -7.47 -32.06
N GLY A 251 -2.84 -7.38 -31.32
CA GLY A 251 -1.52 -7.08 -31.88
C GLY A 251 -1.05 -8.16 -32.87
N ALA A 252 -1.24 -9.43 -32.55
CA ALA A 252 -0.93 -10.55 -33.45
C ALA A 252 -1.74 -10.46 -34.75
N HIS A 253 -3.03 -10.15 -34.66
CA HIS A 253 -3.88 -9.97 -35.83
C HIS A 253 -3.49 -8.74 -36.67
N GLN A 254 -3.08 -7.63 -36.04
CA GLN A 254 -2.55 -6.46 -36.75
C GLN A 254 -1.24 -6.77 -37.48
N LEU A 255 -0.33 -7.53 -36.85
CA LEU A 255 0.92 -7.98 -37.49
C LEU A 255 0.65 -8.90 -38.69
N GLN A 256 -0.35 -9.79 -38.58
CA GLN A 256 -0.76 -10.64 -39.70
C GLN A 256 -1.29 -9.81 -40.86
N LYS A 257 -2.19 -8.85 -40.60
CA LYS A 257 -2.69 -7.92 -41.63
C LYS A 257 -1.56 -7.09 -42.24
N ALA A 258 -0.63 -6.58 -41.43
CA ALA A 258 0.53 -5.82 -41.92
C ALA A 258 1.40 -6.66 -42.86
N ARG A 259 1.62 -7.94 -42.53
CA ARG A 259 2.33 -8.89 -43.40
C ARG A 259 1.60 -9.12 -44.72
N GLU A 260 0.28 -9.30 -44.68
CA GLU A 260 -0.54 -9.43 -45.89
C GLU A 260 -0.46 -8.19 -46.78
N TYR A 261 -0.53 -6.99 -46.18
CA TYR A 261 -0.35 -5.74 -46.90
C TYR A 261 1.06 -5.61 -47.49
N GLN A 262 2.11 -5.96 -46.75
CA GLN A 262 3.47 -5.97 -47.29
C GLN A 262 3.60 -6.91 -48.50
N ILE A 263 3.08 -8.14 -48.42
CA ILE A 263 3.15 -9.10 -49.53
C ILE A 263 2.36 -8.58 -50.74
N LYS A 264 1.17 -8.01 -50.53
CA LYS A 264 0.36 -7.41 -51.62
C LYS A 264 1.09 -6.24 -52.28
N THR A 265 1.72 -5.36 -51.48
CA THR A 265 2.49 -4.22 -51.99
C THR A 265 3.71 -4.68 -52.77
N LEU A 266 4.45 -5.68 -52.28
CA LEU A 266 5.59 -6.26 -52.99
C LEU A 266 5.14 -6.84 -54.35
N LYS A 267 4.10 -7.67 -54.39
CA LYS A 267 3.56 -8.24 -55.65
C LYS A 267 3.17 -7.17 -56.67
N LYS A 268 2.50 -6.09 -56.24
CA LYS A 268 2.15 -4.97 -57.11
C LYS A 268 3.39 -4.26 -57.66
N ARG A 269 4.40 -4.05 -56.81
CA ARG A 269 5.67 -3.44 -57.21
C ARG A 269 6.42 -4.29 -58.23
N THR A 270 6.48 -5.61 -58.05
CA THR A 270 7.13 -6.51 -59.00
C THR A 270 6.40 -6.54 -60.34
N CYS A 271 5.06 -6.56 -60.32
CA CYS A 271 4.26 -6.52 -61.55
C CYS A 271 4.49 -5.22 -62.34
N LEU A 272 4.52 -4.07 -61.65
CA LEU A 272 4.84 -2.77 -62.27
C LEU A 272 6.24 -2.75 -62.88
N LEU A 273 7.25 -3.31 -62.21
CA LEU A 273 8.62 -3.38 -62.75
C LEU A 273 8.70 -4.26 -64.01
N ILE A 274 7.99 -5.39 -64.03
CA ILE A 274 7.94 -6.28 -65.21
C ILE A 274 7.29 -5.56 -66.40
N TRP A 275 6.16 -4.88 -66.18
CA TRP A 275 5.47 -4.08 -67.22
C TRP A 275 6.35 -2.95 -67.76
N LEU A 276 7.09 -2.26 -66.88
CA LEU A 276 8.00 -1.20 -67.29
C LEU A 276 9.16 -1.75 -68.14
N SER A 277 9.71 -2.90 -67.74
CA SER A 277 10.80 -3.56 -68.45
C SER A 277 10.39 -4.05 -69.84
N THR A 278 9.19 -4.63 -69.99
CA THR A 278 8.70 -5.09 -71.29
C THR A 278 8.41 -3.92 -72.23
N ALA A 279 7.79 -2.84 -71.73
CA ALA A 279 7.55 -1.64 -72.52
C ALA A 279 8.86 -1.01 -73.04
N LEU A 280 9.91 -0.96 -72.20
CA LEU A 280 11.23 -0.45 -72.58
C LEU A 280 11.87 -1.32 -73.68
N ALA A 281 11.77 -2.65 -73.57
CA ALA A 281 12.33 -3.57 -74.55
C ALA A 281 11.66 -3.43 -75.93
N VAL A 282 10.33 -3.26 -75.97
CA VAL A 282 9.58 -3.03 -77.23
C VAL A 282 9.98 -1.70 -77.87
N LEU A 283 10.15 -0.64 -77.07
CA LEU A 283 10.63 0.66 -77.56
C LEU A 283 12.03 0.56 -78.17
N LEU A 284 12.96 -0.11 -77.50
CA LEU A 284 14.31 -0.33 -78.04
C LEU A 284 14.30 -1.16 -79.33
N PHE A 285 13.47 -2.19 -79.40
CA PHE A 285 13.33 -3.01 -80.60
C PHE A 285 12.78 -2.22 -81.78
N LEU A 286 11.78 -1.37 -81.56
CA LEU A 286 11.26 -0.47 -82.59
C LEU A 286 12.32 0.50 -83.11
N VAL A 287 13.13 1.10 -82.22
CA VAL A 287 14.23 2.01 -82.59
C VAL A 287 15.36 1.31 -83.35
N ILE A 288 15.55 0.00 -83.17
CA ILE A 288 16.58 -0.76 -83.91
C ILE A 288 16.09 -1.14 -85.32
N ILE A 289 14.78 -1.36 -85.49
CA ILE A 289 14.19 -1.79 -86.76
C ILE A 289 13.86 -0.62 -87.69
N PHE A 290 13.39 0.50 -87.12
CA PHE A 290 13.07 1.73 -87.85
C PHE A 290 14.23 2.71 -87.80
#